data_AF-A0A2N2M8Y8-F1
#
_entry.id   AF-A0A2N2M8Y8-F1
#
_cell.length_a   1.000
_cell.length_b   1.000
_cell.length_c   1.000
_cell.angle_alpha   90.00
_cell.angle_beta   90.00
_cell.angle_gamma   90.00
#
_symmetry.space_group_name_H-M   'P 1'
#
loop_
_entity.id
_entity.type
_entity.pdbx_description
1 polymer ?
#
loop_
_entity_poly.entity_id
_entity_poly.type
_entity_poly.pdbx_seq_one_letter_code
_entity_poly.pdbx_strand_id
1 'polypeptide(L)'
;LPPQNGGGIRLVVPWKYGFKSAKALVNIELVDYQPDTLWNAIAPNEYGFYSNVNPNVDHPRWSQATERRIGETDRRLTLMFNGYEDQVAHLYEGMDLQENY
;
A
#
# COMPACT_ATOMS: atom_id res chain seq x y z
N LEU A 1 18.05 -4.98 10.66
CA LEU A 1 16.59 -5.23 10.70
C LEU A 1 16.36 -6.62 11.30
N PRO A 2 15.53 -6.80 12.35
CA PRO A 2 15.20 -8.13 12.88
C PRO A 2 14.53 -9.01 11.81
N PRO A 3 14.69 -10.36 11.85
CA PRO A 3 14.13 -11.27 10.84
C PRO A 3 12.63 -11.07 10.57
N GLN A 4 11.83 -10.86 11.63
CA GLN A 4 10.39 -10.62 11.55
C GLN A 4 10.01 -9.39 10.70
N ASN A 5 10.92 -8.42 10.62
CA ASN A 5 10.73 -7.20 9.85
C ASN A 5 11.21 -7.33 8.40
N GLY A 6 11.76 -8.48 7.99
CA GLY A 6 12.40 -8.66 6.68
C GLY A 6 13.89 -8.41 6.75
N GLY A 7 14.57 -9.17 7.62
CA GLY A 7 16.03 -9.11 7.81
C GLY A 7 16.81 -9.14 6.50
N GLY A 8 17.93 -8.41 6.45
CA GLY A 8 18.62 -8.08 5.20
C GLY A 8 18.12 -6.75 4.66
N ILE A 9 17.51 -6.76 3.47
CA ILE A 9 16.98 -5.58 2.78
C ILE A 9 15.45 -5.62 2.77
N ARG A 10 14.82 -4.47 3.06
CA ARG A 10 13.37 -4.28 3.02
C ARG A 10 13.04 -3.02 2.21
N LEU A 11 12.04 -3.12 1.34
CA LEU A 11 11.40 -1.97 0.71
C LEU A 11 10.38 -1.33 1.65
N VAL A 12 10.32 0.00 1.68
CA VAL A 12 9.29 0.77 2.38
C VAL A 12 8.75 1.84 1.44
N VAL A 13 7.44 1.83 1.23
CA VAL A 13 6.73 2.86 0.45
C VAL A 13 5.61 3.42 1.32
N PRO A 14 5.82 4.57 1.98
CA PRO A 14 5.02 4.95 3.15
C PRO A 14 3.57 5.38 2.85
N TRP A 15 3.28 5.79 1.61
CA TRP A 15 1.94 6.20 1.19
C TRP A 15 1.08 5.04 0.64
N LYS A 16 1.62 3.82 0.61
CA LYS A 16 0.96 2.62 0.12
C LYS A 16 0.66 1.64 1.25
N TYR A 17 -0.30 0.75 1.03
CA TYR A 17 -0.57 -0.33 1.96
C TYR A 17 0.66 -1.24 2.15
N GLY A 18 0.82 -1.79 3.36
CA GLY A 18 2.05 -2.46 3.79
C GLY A 18 2.49 -3.65 2.93
N PHE A 19 1.58 -4.27 2.17
CA PHE A 19 1.91 -5.39 1.30
C PHE A 19 2.74 -4.99 0.06
N LYS A 20 2.80 -3.71 -0.29
CA LYS A 20 3.71 -3.19 -1.32
C LYS A 20 5.16 -3.05 -0.84
N SER A 21 5.38 -3.13 0.47
CA SER A 21 6.70 -3.02 1.13
C SER A 21 7.32 -4.40 1.34
N ALA A 22 7.91 -4.95 0.27
CA ALA A 22 8.49 -6.29 0.24
C ALA A 22 9.60 -6.51 1.29
N LYS A 23 9.61 -7.71 1.89
CA LYS A 23 10.56 -8.12 2.92
C LYS A 23 11.65 -9.01 2.33
N ALA A 24 12.86 -8.95 2.89
CA ALA A 24 13.98 -9.84 2.57
C ALA A 24 14.26 -9.92 1.06
N LEU A 25 14.44 -8.76 0.43
CA LEU A 25 14.70 -8.66 -1.01
C LEU A 25 16.04 -9.33 -1.37
N VAL A 26 16.00 -10.18 -2.40
CA VAL A 26 17.17 -10.87 -2.96
C VAL A 26 17.45 -10.50 -4.41
N ASN A 27 16.46 -9.95 -5.13
CA ASN A 27 16.57 -9.53 -6.51
C ASN A 27 15.76 -8.26 -6.75
N ILE A 28 16.26 -7.38 -7.62
CA ILE A 28 15.56 -6.20 -8.16
C ILE A 28 15.82 -6.19 -9.66
N GLU A 29 14.76 -6.29 -10.45
CA GLU A 29 14.81 -6.30 -11.91
C GLU A 29 14.04 -5.10 -12.46
N LEU A 30 14.61 -4.44 -13.47
CA LEU A 30 13.92 -3.39 -14.23
C LEU A 30 13.30 -4.04 -15.47
N VAL A 31 12.00 -3.88 -15.61
CA VAL A 31 11.20 -4.45 -16.70
C VAL A 31 10.39 -3.34 -17.40
N ASP A 32 10.02 -3.55 -18.66
CA ASP A 32 9.26 -2.60 -19.48
C ASP A 32 7.73 -2.84 -19.47
N TYR A 33 7.28 -3.83 -18.70
CA TYR A 33 5.87 -4.15 -18.47
C TYR A 33 5.53 -4.07 -16.97
N GLN A 34 4.25 -3.97 -16.63
CA GLN A 34 3.78 -4.02 -15.24
C GLN A 34 3.85 -5.47 -14.74
N PRO A 35 4.70 -5.81 -13.75
CA PRO A 35 4.79 -7.17 -13.25
C PRO A 35 3.62 -7.52 -12.33
N ASP A 36 3.31 -8.81 -12.25
CA ASP A 36 2.35 -9.33 -11.28
C ASP A 36 2.83 -9.11 -9.84
N THR A 37 1.88 -8.95 -8.92
CA THR A 37 2.19 -8.80 -7.49
C THR A 37 1.43 -9.85 -6.70
N LEU A 38 2.07 -10.42 -5.67
CA LEU A 38 1.57 -11.59 -4.95
C LEU A 38 0.09 -11.45 -4.51
N TRP A 39 -0.27 -10.32 -3.88
CA TRP A 39 -1.62 -10.11 -3.37
C TRP A 39 -2.65 -9.89 -4.48
N ASN A 40 -2.28 -9.17 -5.54
CA ASN A 40 -3.13 -9.00 -6.71
C ASN A 40 -3.36 -10.32 -7.46
N ALA A 41 -2.34 -11.18 -7.56
CA ALA A 41 -2.48 -12.48 -8.21
C ALA A 41 -3.41 -13.43 -7.43
N ILE A 42 -3.39 -13.38 -6.09
CA ILE A 42 -4.18 -14.29 -5.25
C ILE A 42 -5.61 -13.78 -5.02
N ALA A 43 -5.80 -12.46 -4.93
CA ALA A 43 -7.10 -11.84 -4.70
C ALA A 43 -7.22 -10.51 -5.47
N PRO A 44 -7.37 -10.57 -6.81
CA PRO A 44 -7.34 -9.38 -7.68
C PRO A 44 -8.50 -8.42 -7.42
N ASN A 45 -9.59 -8.90 -6.84
CA ASN A 45 -10.75 -8.09 -6.45
C ASN A 45 -10.55 -7.34 -5.12
N GLU A 46 -9.50 -7.65 -4.37
CA GLU A 46 -9.20 -7.07 -3.05
C GLU A 46 -7.95 -6.19 -3.01
N TYR A 47 -6.98 -6.48 -3.87
CA TYR A 47 -5.69 -5.80 -3.87
C TYR A 47 -5.26 -5.48 -5.30
N GLY A 48 -5.25 -4.20 -5.67
CA GLY A 48 -4.75 -3.74 -6.96
C GLY A 48 -3.23 -3.59 -7.00
N PHE A 49 -2.76 -3.03 -8.11
CA PHE A 49 -1.34 -2.83 -8.33
C PHE A 49 -0.80 -1.61 -7.57
N TYR A 50 -1.51 -0.47 -7.59
CA TYR A 50 -0.99 0.77 -7.02
C TYR A 50 -1.12 0.80 -5.51
N SER A 51 -2.30 0.46 -4.97
CA SER A 51 -2.51 0.29 -3.52
C SER A 51 -2.05 1.46 -2.68
N ASN A 52 -2.37 2.66 -3.15
CA ASN A 52 -2.25 3.90 -2.39
C ASN A 52 -3.23 3.85 -1.21
N VAL A 53 -2.79 4.31 -0.04
CA VAL A 53 -3.70 4.43 1.11
C VAL A 53 -4.75 5.48 0.79
N ASN A 54 -6.02 5.08 0.74
CA ASN A 54 -7.13 5.95 0.40
C ASN A 54 -8.33 5.69 1.34
N PRO A 55 -8.69 6.63 2.23
CA PRO A 55 -9.81 6.46 3.15
C PRO A 55 -11.19 6.44 2.46
N ASN A 56 -11.26 6.89 1.20
CA ASN A 56 -12.51 6.99 0.44
C ASN A 56 -12.79 5.73 -0.40
N VAL A 57 -11.87 4.76 -0.43
CA VAL A 57 -12.04 3.50 -1.14
C VAL A 57 -11.94 2.36 -0.15
N ASP A 58 -13.07 1.70 0.07
CA ASP A 58 -13.16 0.60 1.01
C ASP A 58 -12.59 -0.69 0.42
N HIS A 59 -12.06 -1.54 1.30
CA HIS A 59 -11.77 -2.92 0.95
C HIS A 59 -13.10 -3.70 0.87
N PRO A 60 -13.25 -4.76 0.06
CA PRO A 60 -14.54 -5.42 -0.18
C PRO A 60 -15.17 -6.03 1.08
N ARG A 61 -14.36 -6.20 2.13
CA ARG A 61 -14.74 -6.80 3.40
C ARG A 61 -14.77 -5.83 4.60
N TRP A 62 -14.22 -4.61 4.46
CA TRP A 62 -14.17 -3.64 5.56
C TRP A 62 -13.90 -2.22 5.06
N SER A 63 -14.35 -1.22 5.82
CA SER A 63 -14.04 0.17 5.51
C SER A 63 -12.59 0.55 5.82
N GLN A 64 -12.00 1.36 4.95
CA GLN A 64 -10.65 1.92 5.11
C GLN A 64 -10.65 3.33 5.73
N ALA A 65 -11.82 3.91 5.99
CA ALA A 65 -11.97 5.27 6.50
C ALA A 65 -11.34 5.49 7.89
N THR A 66 -11.19 4.43 8.69
CA THR A 66 -10.54 4.50 10.00
C THR A 66 -9.51 3.40 10.17
N GLU A 67 -8.50 3.66 10.99
CA GLU A 67 -7.44 2.73 11.33
C GLU A 67 -7.23 2.64 12.84
N ARG A 68 -6.57 1.56 13.27
CA ARG A 68 -6.09 1.41 14.65
C ARG A 68 -4.57 1.52 14.65
N ARG A 69 -4.04 2.56 15.28
CA ARG A 69 -2.59 2.66 15.47
C ARG A 69 -2.16 1.70 16.57
N ILE A 70 -1.13 0.90 16.30
CA ILE A 70 -0.58 -0.02 17.30
C ILE A 70 0.04 0.81 18.44
N GLY A 71 -0.38 0.52 19.67
CA GLY A 71 -0.03 1.29 20.87
C GLY A 71 -1.13 2.25 21.35
N GLU A 72 -2.19 2.47 20.55
CA GLU A 72 -3.35 3.27 20.92
C GLU A 72 -4.59 2.38 21.15
N THR A 73 -5.49 2.82 22.03
CA THR A 73 -6.74 2.11 22.34
C THR A 73 -7.86 2.43 21.35
N ASP A 74 -7.93 3.67 20.90
CA ASP A 74 -9.00 4.17 20.04
C ASP A 74 -8.66 4.03 18.55
N ARG A 75 -9.68 4.22 17.70
CA ARG A 75 -9.52 4.33 16.25
C ARG A 75 -9.32 5.80 15.88
N ARG A 76 -8.61 6.03 14.78
CA ARG A 76 -8.44 7.35 14.17
C ARG A 76 -8.84 7.32 12.70
N LEU A 77 -9.08 8.48 12.11
CA LEU A 77 -9.31 8.60 10.68
C LEU A 77 -8.02 8.24 9.92
N THR A 78 -8.18 7.46 8.86
CA THR A 78 -7.09 7.16 7.93
C THR A 78 -6.85 8.40 7.07
N LEU A 79 -5.58 8.77 6.86
CA LEU A 79 -5.22 9.92 6.03
C LEU A 79 -5.04 9.50 4.57
N MET A 80 -5.42 10.38 3.64
CA MET A 80 -5.13 10.20 2.21
C MET A 80 -3.61 10.09 1.99
N PHE A 81 -3.18 9.14 1.16
CA PHE A 81 -1.77 8.79 0.94
C PHE A 81 -0.99 8.57 2.25
N ASN A 82 -1.68 8.12 3.32
CA ASN A 82 -1.12 7.96 4.66
C ASN A 82 -0.47 9.24 5.22
N GLY A 83 -0.99 10.42 4.84
CA GLY A 83 -0.48 11.73 5.24
C GLY A 83 0.66 12.27 4.39
N TYR A 84 0.98 11.63 3.25
CA TYR A 84 2.03 12.07 2.32
C TYR A 84 1.48 12.74 1.05
N GLU A 85 0.22 13.20 1.08
CA GLU A 85 -0.47 13.72 -0.09
C GLU A 85 0.31 14.82 -0.82
N ASP A 86 0.79 15.83 -0.10
CA ASP A 86 1.59 16.94 -0.65
C ASP A 86 2.84 16.46 -1.40
N GLN A 87 3.41 15.30 -1.02
CA GLN A 87 4.64 14.78 -1.60
C GLN A 87 4.39 13.83 -2.77
N VAL A 88 3.22 13.19 -2.87
CA VAL A 88 3.02 12.10 -3.85
C VAL A 88 1.78 12.25 -4.73
N ALA A 89 0.84 13.13 -4.39
CA ALA A 89 -0.41 13.27 -5.15
C ALA A 89 -0.17 13.58 -6.63
N HIS A 90 0.83 14.43 -6.93
CA HIS A 90 1.19 14.82 -8.29
C HIS A 90 1.62 13.62 -9.17
N LEU A 91 2.12 12.53 -8.59
CA LEU A 91 2.46 11.31 -9.34
C LEU A 91 1.22 10.58 -9.86
N TYR A 92 0.04 10.92 -9.33
CA TYR A 92 -1.22 10.25 -9.61
C TYR A 92 -2.30 11.14 -10.23
N GLU A 93 -1.94 12.36 -10.65
CA GLU A 93 -2.88 13.28 -11.27
C GLU A 93 -3.49 12.69 -12.56
N GLY A 94 -4.82 12.81 -12.69
CA GLY A 94 -5.56 12.31 -13.84
C GLY A 94 -5.83 10.80 -13.85
N MET A 95 -5.34 10.05 -12.85
CA MET A 95 -5.68 8.63 -12.71
C MET A 95 -6.94 8.42 -11.88
N ASP A 96 -7.73 7.42 -12.25
CA ASP A 96 -8.81 6.91 -11.41
C ASP A 96 -8.20 6.08 -10.26
N LEU A 97 -8.27 6.63 -9.05
CA LEU A 97 -7.74 6.00 -7.84
C LEU A 97 -8.69 4.95 -7.23
N GLN A 98 -9.93 4.85 -7.73
CA GLN A 98 -10.89 3.81 -7.32
C GLN A 98 -10.70 2.54 -8.16
N GLU A 99 -10.47 2.68 -9.47
CA GLU A 99 -10.20 1.54 -10.36
C GLU A 99 -8.84 0.87 -10.07
N ASN A 100 -7.93 1.57 -9.39
CA ASN A 100 -6.53 1.19 -9.20
C ASN A 100 -6.14 0.92 -7.72
N TYR A 101 -7.11 0.73 -6.82
CA TYR A 101 -6.86 0.52 -5.37
C TYR A 101 -6.24 -0.85 -5.06
#